data_AF-A0A963LWW8-F1
#
_entry.id   AF-A0A963LWW8-F1
#
_cell.length_a   1.000
_cell.length_b   1.000
_cell.length_c   1.000
_cell.angle_alpha   90.00
_cell.angle_beta   90.00
_cell.angle_gamma   90.00
#
_symmetry.space_group_name_H-M   'P 1'
#
loop_
_entity.id
_entity.type
_entity.pdbx_description
1 polymer ?
#
loop_
_entity_poly.entity_id
_entity_poly.type
_entity_poly.pdbx_seq_one_letter_code
_entity_poly.pdbx_strand_id
1 'polypeptide(L)'
;MSSITTVRPLAALRRGFTLIELMVVLVIIGVLAALIVPNVLERADDARTMAARTDVNNLMQALKLYRLDNQRYPSAEQGLAALVTKPT
;
A
#
# COMPACT_ATOMS: atom_id res chain seq x y z
N MET A 1 57.40 -38.42 28.71
CA MET A 1 56.24 -39.34 28.70
C MET A 1 54.99 -38.50 28.87
N SER A 2 54.37 -38.07 27.76
CA SER A 2 53.12 -37.30 27.76
C SER A 2 51.97 -38.23 27.42
N SER A 3 51.15 -38.56 28.41
CA SER A 3 49.88 -39.26 28.20
C SER A 3 48.80 -38.21 27.92
N ILE A 4 48.37 -38.11 26.66
CA ILE A 4 47.27 -37.25 26.24
C ILE A 4 45.95 -38.04 26.39
N THR A 5 45.11 -37.62 27.33
CA THR A 5 43.76 -38.16 27.52
C THR A 5 42.81 -37.56 26.49
N THR A 6 42.34 -38.36 25.53
CA THR A 6 41.36 -37.94 24.52
C THR A 6 39.96 -37.85 25.15
N VAL A 7 39.40 -36.64 25.25
CA VAL A 7 38.00 -36.40 25.61
C VAL A 7 37.08 -36.73 24.43
N ARG A 8 36.15 -37.68 24.60
CA ARG A 8 35.13 -38.03 23.59
C ARG A 8 34.03 -36.96 23.57
N PRO A 9 33.64 -36.42 22.41
CA PRO A 9 32.51 -35.50 22.33
C PRO A 9 31.20 -36.27 22.60
N LEU A 10 30.34 -35.68 23.44
CA LEU A 10 28.98 -36.17 23.66
C LEU A 10 28.17 -35.85 22.39
N ALA A 11 27.60 -36.88 21.77
CA ALA A 11 26.76 -36.71 20.59
C ALA A 11 25.56 -35.81 20.93
N ALA A 12 25.41 -34.69 20.23
CA ALA A 12 24.24 -33.83 20.37
C ALA A 12 23.00 -34.60 19.90
N LEU A 13 22.02 -34.79 20.80
CA LEU A 13 20.74 -35.40 20.42
C LEU A 13 20.05 -34.51 19.39
N ARG A 14 19.82 -35.06 18.20
CA ARG A 14 18.97 -34.42 17.19
C ARG A 14 17.53 -34.49 17.69
N ARG A 15 16.98 -33.34 18.06
CA ARG A 15 15.58 -33.22 18.47
C ARG A 15 14.72 -33.20 17.21
N GLY A 16 13.86 -34.20 17.06
CA GLY A 16 12.91 -34.31 15.95
C GLY A 16 11.69 -33.43 16.15
N PHE A 17 11.04 -33.08 15.05
CA PHE A 17 9.80 -32.30 15.02
C PHE A 17 8.59 -33.20 15.33
N THR A 18 7.60 -32.70 16.08
CA THR A 18 6.41 -33.50 16.46
C THR A 18 5.17 -33.11 15.67
N LEU A 19 4.27 -34.05 15.39
CA LEU A 19 3.01 -33.74 14.67
C LEU A 19 2.17 -32.68 15.38
N ILE A 20 2.13 -32.71 16.72
CA ILE A 20 1.37 -31.74 17.52
C ILE A 20 1.92 -30.31 17.37
N GLU A 21 3.24 -30.16 17.21
CA GLU A 21 3.88 -28.86 17.00
C GLU A 21 3.45 -28.26 15.65
N LEU A 22 3.32 -29.08 14.60
CA LEU A 22 2.78 -28.62 13.30
C LEU A 22 1.29 -28.28 13.39
N MET A 23 0.52 -29.07 14.14
CA MET A 23 -0.92 -28.79 14.31
C MET A 23 -1.15 -27.42 14.96
N VAL A 24 -0.41 -27.11 16.02
CA VAL A 24 -0.51 -25.80 16.68
C VAL A 24 -0.11 -24.66 15.73
N VAL A 25 0.95 -24.84 14.94
CA VAL A 25 1.38 -23.83 13.95
C VAL A 25 0.30 -23.59 12.89
N LEU A 26 -0.32 -24.64 12.36
CA LEU A 26 -1.39 -24.51 11.36
C LEU A 26 -2.63 -23.79 11.92
N VAL A 27 -2.98 -24.05 13.20
CA VAL A 27 -4.08 -23.34 13.87
C VAL A 27 -3.76 -21.85 14.00
N ILE A 28 -2.53 -21.49 14.41
CA ILE A 28 -2.12 -20.08 14.53
C ILE A 28 -2.16 -19.38 13.16
N ILE A 29 -1.63 -20.03 12.11
CA ILE A 29 -1.66 -19.49 10.75
C ILE A 29 -3.10 -19.30 10.26
N GLY A 30 -4.00 -20.26 10.53
CA GLY A 30 -5.41 -20.17 10.16
C GLY A 30 -6.13 -18.99 10.84
N VAL A 31 -5.89 -18.78 12.14
CA VAL A 31 -6.47 -17.64 12.88
C VAL A 31 -5.94 -16.31 12.35
N LEU A 32 -4.63 -16.19 12.13
CA LEU A 32 -4.03 -14.96 11.60
C LEU A 32 -4.49 -14.65 10.18
N ALA A 33 -4.57 -15.66 9.32
CA ALA A 33 -5.05 -15.50 7.95
C ALA A 33 -6.50 -14.98 7.89
N ALA A 34 -7.37 -15.43 8.81
CA ALA A 34 -8.74 -14.93 8.90
C ALA A 34 -8.85 -13.46 9.32
N LEU A 35 -7.88 -12.95 10.10
CA LEU A 35 -7.88 -11.58 10.63
C LEU A 35 -7.22 -10.54 9.71
N ILE A 36 -6.32 -10.95 8.81
CA ILE A 36 -5.49 -10.05 7.98
C ILE A 36 -6.16 -9.66 6.65
N VAL A 37 -7.36 -10.17 6.35
CA VAL A 37 -8.06 -9.90 5.08
C VAL A 37 -8.78 -8.53 4.98
N PRO A 38 -8.96 -7.67 6.02
CA PRO A 38 -10.09 -6.75 6.03
C PRO A 38 -10.10 -5.81 4.80
N ASN A 39 -11.22 -5.93 4.08
CA ASN A 39 -11.85 -5.05 3.09
C ASN A 39 -11.02 -3.85 2.60
N VAL A 40 -10.03 -4.11 1.73
CA VAL A 40 -9.37 -3.08 0.92
C VAL A 40 -10.34 -2.42 -0.07
N LEU A 41 -11.43 -3.12 -0.41
CA LEU A 41 -12.36 -2.71 -1.46
C LEU A 41 -13.18 -1.47 -1.10
N GLU A 42 -13.69 -1.36 0.13
CA GLU A 42 -14.47 -0.19 0.56
C GLU A 42 -13.61 1.09 0.56
N ARG A 43 -12.33 0.99 0.94
CA ARG A 43 -11.42 2.15 0.93
C ARG A 43 -11.05 2.62 -0.47
N ALA A 44 -11.07 1.74 -1.47
CA ALA A 44 -10.72 2.10 -2.83
C ALA A 44 -11.78 3.00 -3.48
N ASP A 45 -13.06 2.71 -3.25
CA ASP A 45 -14.16 3.49 -3.80
C ASP A 45 -14.32 4.86 -3.10
N ASP A 46 -14.12 4.90 -1.78
CA ASP A 46 -14.03 6.16 -1.03
C ASP A 46 -12.86 7.03 -1.52
N ALA A 47 -11.69 6.41 -1.73
CA ALA A 47 -10.50 7.11 -2.24
C ALA A 47 -10.73 7.67 -3.64
N ARG A 48 -11.39 6.92 -4.53
CA ARG A 48 -11.76 7.39 -5.88
C ARG A 48 -12.70 8.59 -5.82
N THR A 49 -13.72 8.54 -4.95
CA THR A 49 -14.67 9.64 -4.79
C THR A 49 -13.99 10.90 -4.24
N MET A 50 -13.09 10.73 -3.26
CA MET A 50 -12.32 11.84 -2.70
C MET A 50 -11.33 12.43 -3.72
N ALA A 51 -10.66 11.59 -4.51
CA ALA A 51 -9.78 12.03 -5.58
C ALA A 51 -10.54 12.86 -6.63
N ALA A 52 -11.67 12.34 -7.13
CA ALA A 52 -12.52 13.05 -8.09
C ALA A 52 -12.99 14.41 -7.54
N ARG A 53 -13.39 14.47 -6.26
CA ARG A 53 -13.78 15.74 -5.62
C ARG A 53 -12.61 16.73 -5.55
N THR A 54 -11.41 16.24 -5.30
CA THR A 54 -10.18 17.04 -5.26
C THR A 54 -9.85 17.59 -6.65
N ASP A 55 -9.93 16.74 -7.68
CA ASP A 55 -9.67 17.13 -9.06
C ASP A 55 -10.65 18.20 -9.54
N VAL A 56 -11.95 18.05 -9.25
CA VAL A 56 -12.96 19.06 -9.57
C VAL A 56 -12.65 20.40 -8.88
N ASN A 57 -12.26 20.38 -7.61
CA ASN A 57 -11.91 21.60 -6.88
C ASN A 57 -10.67 22.28 -7.49
N ASN A 58 -9.65 21.50 -7.85
CA ASN A 58 -8.44 22.01 -8.51
C ASN A 58 -8.77 22.64 -9.87
N LEU A 59 -9.62 21.98 -10.67
CA LEU A 59 -10.10 22.52 -11.94
C LEU A 59 -10.89 23.82 -11.76
N MET A 60 -11.77 23.89 -10.75
CA MET A 60 -12.49 25.12 -10.45
C MET A 60 -11.56 26.26 -10.05
N GLN A 61 -10.51 25.98 -9.27
CA GLN A 61 -9.51 26.98 -8.90
C GLN A 61 -8.74 27.48 -10.12
N ALA A 62 -8.28 26.57 -10.99
CA ALA A 62 -7.60 26.93 -12.23
C ALA A 62 -8.48 27.78 -13.15
N LEU A 63 -9.77 27.46 -13.28
CA LEU A 63 -10.74 28.27 -14.05
C LEU A 63 -10.92 29.67 -13.45
N LYS A 64 -10.98 29.78 -12.11
CA LYS A 64 -11.08 31.09 -11.43
C LYS A 64 -9.84 31.94 -11.67
N LEU A 65 -8.64 31.34 -11.61
CA LEU A 65 -7.38 32.01 -11.91
C LEU A 65 -7.33 32.47 -13.38
N TYR A 66 -7.68 31.59 -14.32
CA TYR A 66 -7.76 31.95 -15.73
C TYR A 66 -8.69 33.15 -15.96
N ARG A 67 -9.85 33.17 -15.31
CA ARG A 67 -10.78 34.31 -15.40
C ARG A 67 -10.21 35.56 -14.75
N LEU A 68 -9.45 35.45 -13.67
CA LEU A 68 -8.80 36.60 -13.04
C LEU A 68 -7.82 37.26 -14.01
N ASP A 69 -7.04 36.45 -14.73
CA ASP A 69 -6.00 36.93 -15.65
C ASP A 69 -6.57 37.40 -17.00
N ASN A 70 -7.60 36.74 -17.52
CA ASN A 70 -8.14 36.98 -18.87
C ASN A 70 -9.51 37.67 -18.87
N GLN A 71 -10.05 38.00 -17.69
CA GLN A 71 -11.39 38.57 -17.46
C GLN A 71 -12.58 37.72 -17.96
N ARG A 72 -12.32 36.55 -18.54
CA ARG A 72 -13.32 35.60 -19.07
C ARG A 72 -12.90 34.17 -18.77
N TYR A 73 -13.86 33.24 -18.80
CA TYR A 73 -13.54 31.80 -18.80
C TYR A 73 -13.09 31.32 -20.19
N PRO A 74 -12.44 30.14 -20.29
CA PRO A 74 -12.14 29.53 -21.57
C PRO A 74 -13.42 29.26 -22.37
N SER A 75 -13.36 29.39 -23.69
CA SER A 75 -14.46 28.97 -24.56
C SER A 75 -14.52 27.44 -24.69
N ALA A 76 -15.62 26.92 -25.24
CA ALA A 76 -15.77 25.47 -25.46
C ALA A 76 -14.70 24.92 -26.41
N GLU A 77 -14.30 25.71 -27.41
CA GLU A 77 -13.28 25.34 -28.39
C GLU A 77 -11.87 25.33 -27.77
N GLN A 78 -11.60 26.24 -26.83
CA GLN A 78 -10.34 26.30 -26.10
C GLN A 78 -10.22 25.15 -25.07
N GLY A 79 -11.34 24.76 -24.46
CA GLY A 79 -11.42 23.67 -23.49
C GLY A 79 -10.51 23.86 -22.27
N LEU A 80 -10.15 22.75 -21.62
CA LEU A 80 -9.26 22.77 -20.44
C LEU A 80 -7.79 23.01 -20.79
N ALA A 81 -7.40 22.89 -22.07
CA ALA A 81 -6.03 23.15 -22.51
C ALA A 81 -5.61 24.61 -22.24
N ALA A 82 -6.56 25.54 -22.25
CA ALA A 82 -6.36 26.94 -21.88
C ALA A 82 -5.91 27.16 -20.42
N LEU A 83 -6.05 26.15 -19.55
CA LEU A 83 -5.54 26.20 -18.18
C LEU A 83 -4.04 25.89 -18.08
N VAL A 84 -3.44 25.30 -19.12
CA VAL A 84 -2.02 24.91 -19.17
C VAL A 84 -1.21 25.86 -20.05
N THR A 85 -1.81 26.32 -21.16
CA THR A 85 -1.15 27.21 -22.13
C THR A 85 -1.88 28.54 -22.19
N LYS A 86 -1.13 29.65 -22.08
CA LYS A 86 -1.69 30.99 -22.23
C LYS A 86 -2.32 31.14 -23.62
N PRO A 87 -3.61 31.53 -23.72
CA PRO A 87 -4.26 31.75 -25.01
C PRO A 87 -3.61 32.96 -25.71
N THR A 88 -3.31 32.80 -27.00
CA THR A 88 -2.98 33.91 -27.91
C THR A 88 -4.21 34.73 -28.27
#